data_AF-A0A0Q0X251-F1
#
_entry.id   AF-A0A0Q0X251-F1
#
_cell.length_a   1.000
_cell.length_b   1.000
_cell.length_c   1.000
_cell.angle_alpha   90.00
_cell.angle_beta   90.00
_cell.angle_gamma   90.00
#
_symmetry.space_group_name_H-M   'P 1'
#
loop_
_entity.id
_entity.type
_entity.pdbx_description
1 polymer ?
#
loop_
_entity_poly.entity_id
_entity_poly.type
_entity_poly.pdbx_seq_one_letter_code
_entity_poly.pdbx_strand_id
1 'polypeptide(L)'
;MIEYSEIGLIVDSPSEYTQEGVEIKPPTYLDGWFVNFTPVDFPEELAKFQIFPSKPVRVFSGAPTVFLRFEDEAQWASIRDNLLQD
;
A
#
# COMPACT_ATOMS: atom_id res chain seq x y z
N MET A 1 -1.50 0.52 20.35
CA MET A 1 -0.92 -0.32 19.29
C MET A 1 -1.31 0.34 18.00
N ILE A 2 -0.34 0.75 17.18
CA ILE A 2 -0.62 1.39 15.90
C ILE A 2 -1.18 0.33 14.95
N GLU A 3 -2.38 0.53 14.42
CA GLU A 3 -2.98 -0.36 13.43
C GLU A 3 -2.72 0.14 12.00
N TYR A 4 -2.16 -0.75 11.18
CA TYR A 4 -1.91 -0.48 9.77
C TYR A 4 -2.14 -1.76 8.93
N SER A 5 -2.27 -1.58 7.61
CA SER A 5 -2.43 -2.67 6.64
C SER A 5 -1.41 -2.50 5.52
N GLU A 6 -0.50 -3.48 5.40
CA GLU A 6 0.41 -3.55 4.26
C GLU A 6 -0.37 -4.00 3.03
N ILE A 7 -0.37 -3.14 2.00
CA ILE A 7 -1.00 -3.43 0.71
C ILE A 7 0.04 -4.03 -0.23
N GLY A 8 1.28 -3.53 -0.14
CA GLY A 8 2.39 -3.97 -0.98
C GLY A 8 2.31 -3.39 -2.37
N LEU A 9 2.59 -4.20 -3.38
CA LEU A 9 2.50 -3.80 -4.78
C LEU A 9 1.03 -3.74 -5.23
N ILE A 10 0.69 -2.67 -5.96
CA ILE A 10 -0.64 -2.51 -6.54
C ILE A 10 -0.56 -2.76 -8.04
N VAL A 11 -1.38 -3.69 -8.52
CA VAL A 11 -1.51 -3.98 -9.95
C VAL A 11 -2.05 -2.76 -10.68
N ASP A 12 -1.29 -2.30 -11.68
CA ASP A 12 -1.67 -1.22 -12.59
C ASP A 12 -2.36 -1.79 -13.83
N SER A 13 -1.72 -2.75 -14.50
CA SER A 13 -2.33 -3.55 -15.56
C SER A 13 -2.35 -5.03 -15.16
N PRO A 14 -3.52 -5.71 -15.20
CA PRO A 14 -3.61 -7.13 -14.87
C PRO A 14 -2.92 -7.99 -15.92
N SER A 15 -2.57 -9.23 -15.54
CA SER A 15 -2.12 -10.24 -16.49
C SER A 15 -3.20 -10.52 -17.55
N GLU A 16 -2.75 -10.86 -18.75
CA GLU A 16 -3.61 -11.33 -19.84
C GLU A 16 -3.39 -12.82 -20.05
N TYR A 17 -4.47 -13.59 -20.17
CA TYR A 17 -4.44 -15.05 -20.31
C TYR A 17 -5.18 -15.51 -21.57
N THR A 18 -4.78 -16.66 -22.12
CA THR A 18 -5.58 -17.36 -23.14
C THR A 18 -6.83 -17.98 -22.51
N GLN A 19 -7.75 -18.50 -23.34
CA GLN A 19 -8.93 -19.21 -22.87
C GLN A 19 -8.57 -20.50 -22.08
N GLU A 20 -7.41 -21.08 -22.37
CA GLU A 20 -6.83 -22.24 -21.69
C GLU A 20 -6.04 -21.87 -20.41
N GLY A 21 -5.97 -20.58 -20.07
CA GLY A 21 -5.31 -20.10 -18.85
C GLY A 21 -3.79 -19.93 -18.96
N VAL A 22 -3.23 -19.91 -20.17
CA VAL A 22 -1.79 -19.64 -20.38
C VAL A 22 -1.55 -18.13 -20.32
N GLU A 23 -0.61 -17.67 -19.50
CA GLU A 23 -0.25 -16.25 -19.42
C GLU A 23 0.40 -15.78 -20.73
N ILE A 24 -0.15 -14.72 -21.31
CA ILE A 24 0.34 -14.08 -22.54
C ILE A 24 1.13 -12.82 -22.18
N LYS A 25 0.72 -12.14 -21.11
CA LYS A 25 1.32 -10.90 -20.66
C LYS A 25 1.31 -10.85 -19.13
N PRO A 26 2.46 -10.62 -18.48
CA PRO A 26 2.53 -10.47 -17.03
C PRO A 26 1.85 -9.18 -16.59
N PRO A 27 1.51 -9.06 -15.30
CA PRO A 27 0.92 -7.82 -14.78
C PRO A 27 2.01 -6.75 -14.68
N THR A 28 1.58 -5.49 -14.68
CA THR A 28 2.43 -4.36 -14.27
C THR A 28 1.95 -3.82 -12.93
N TYR A 29 2.82 -3.12 -12.23
CA TYR A 29 2.56 -2.58 -10.91
C TYR A 29 2.79 -1.08 -10.89
N LEU A 30 2.04 -0.39 -10.03
CA LEU A 30 2.34 1.00 -9.70
C LEU A 30 3.68 1.10 -9.00
N ASP A 31 4.45 2.13 -9.32
CA ASP A 31 5.73 2.40 -8.67
C ASP A 31 5.52 2.68 -7.17
N GLY A 32 6.27 1.94 -6.35
CA GLY A 32 6.31 2.11 -4.90
C GLY A 32 5.72 0.94 -4.12
N TRP A 33 5.75 1.11 -2.80
CA TRP A 33 5.15 0.20 -1.82
C TRP A 33 4.04 0.93 -1.05
N PHE A 34 2.89 0.28 -0.90
CA PHE A 34 1.69 0.94 -0.41
C PHE A 34 1.23 0.40 0.94
N VAL A 35 0.82 1.30 1.83
CA VAL A 35 0.35 0.98 3.18
C VAL A 35 -0.86 1.85 3.51
N ASN A 36 -1.80 1.29 4.25
CA ASN A 36 -2.95 1.99 4.81
C ASN A 36 -2.83 2.12 6.33
N PHE A 37 -3.23 3.28 6.84
CA PHE A 37 -3.42 3.55 8.27
C PHE A 37 -4.86 3.92 8.56
N THR A 38 -5.32 3.69 9.78
CA THR A 38 -6.53 4.37 10.26
C THR A 38 -6.18 5.84 10.56
N PRO A 39 -7.11 6.79 10.38
CA PRO A 39 -6.87 8.19 10.75
C PRO A 39 -6.62 8.41 12.25
N VAL A 40 -7.11 7.49 13.08
CA VAL A 40 -6.98 7.57 14.55
C VAL A 40 -5.56 7.22 14.99
N ASP A 41 -4.92 6.26 14.31
CA ASP A 41 -3.58 5.77 14.64
C ASP A 41 -2.49 6.35 13.71
N PHE A 42 -2.81 7.41 12.95
CA PHE A 42 -1.92 7.96 11.94
C PHE A 42 -0.75 8.75 12.56
N PRO A 43 0.50 8.28 12.43
CA PRO A 43 1.67 8.99 12.97
C PRO A 43 2.02 10.22 12.11
N GLU A 44 2.27 11.37 12.74
CA GLU A 44 2.56 12.62 12.04
C GLU A 44 3.81 12.54 11.15
N GLU A 45 4.83 11.77 11.56
CA GLU A 45 6.05 11.54 10.77
C GLU A 45 5.81 10.86 9.40
N LEU A 46 4.66 10.21 9.24
CA LEU A 46 4.26 9.56 7.99
C LEU A 46 3.51 10.49 7.02
N ALA A 47 3.15 11.71 7.45
CA ALA A 47 2.42 12.67 6.62
C ALA A 47 3.13 12.98 5.29
N LYS A 48 4.47 12.92 5.26
CA LYS A 48 5.28 13.14 4.05
C LYS A 48 5.12 12.04 2.98
N PHE A 49 4.66 10.85 3.36
CA PHE A 49 4.43 9.73 2.45
C PHE A 49 2.96 9.65 1.99
N GLN A 50 2.10 10.52 2.51
CA GLN A 50 0.69 10.53 2.18
C GLN A 50 0.47 10.93 0.73
N ILE A 51 -0.36 10.16 0.04
CA ILE A 51 -0.79 10.44 -1.31
C ILE A 51 -2.32 10.35 -1.41
N PHE A 52 -2.86 11.01 -2.42
CA PHE A 52 -4.30 11.09 -2.65
C PHE A 52 -4.64 10.46 -4.01
N PRO A 53 -4.81 9.13 -4.07
CA PRO A 53 -5.16 8.47 -5.32
C PRO A 53 -6.55 8.92 -5.77
N SER A 54 -6.73 9.06 -7.09
CA SER A 54 -8.01 9.47 -7.70
C SER A 54 -9.12 8.42 -7.51
N LYS A 55 -8.76 7.19 -7.18
CA LYS A 55 -9.67 6.11 -6.77
C LYS A 55 -9.26 5.65 -5.36
N PRO A 56 -10.14 5.70 -4.35
CA PRO A 56 -9.78 5.29 -3.00
C PRO A 56 -9.48 3.79 -2.93
N VAL A 57 -8.44 3.42 -2.19
CA VAL A 57 -7.97 2.03 -2.07
C VAL A 57 -8.43 1.47 -0.72
N ARG A 58 -9.26 0.42 -0.79
CA ARG A 58 -9.76 -0.48 0.27
C ARG A 58 -9.98 0.14 1.66
N VAL A 59 -11.26 0.19 2.06
CA VAL A 59 -11.69 0.35 3.47
C VAL A 59 -10.99 -0.71 4.33
N PHE A 60 -10.30 -0.28 5.39
CA PHE A 60 -9.70 -1.15 6.40
C PHE A 60 -10.50 -1.02 7.69
N SER A 61 -10.89 -2.14 8.29
CA SER A 61 -11.64 -2.18 9.56
C SER A 61 -12.93 -1.30 9.58
N GLY A 62 -13.57 -1.12 8.41
CA GLY A 62 -14.76 -0.27 8.27
C GLY A 62 -14.51 1.24 8.37
N ALA A 63 -13.26 1.67 8.52
CA ALA A 63 -12.84 3.06 8.61
C ALA A 63 -12.25 3.56 7.27
N PRO A 64 -12.33 4.88 6.99
CA PRO A 64 -11.52 5.48 5.94
C PRO A 64 -10.04 5.23 6.25
N THR A 65 -9.22 5.10 5.22
CA THR A 65 -7.78 4.86 5.36
C THR A 65 -6.96 6.04 4.88
N VAL A 66 -5.84 6.26 5.55
CA VAL A 66 -4.78 7.16 5.08
C VAL A 66 -3.84 6.34 4.21
N PHE A 67 -3.75 6.73 2.93
CA PHE A 67 -3.01 5.98 1.91
C PHE A 67 -1.59 6.54 1.78
N LEU A 68 -0.60 5.68 2.00
CA LEU A 68 0.83 6.02 1.97
C LEU A 68 1.53 5.33 0.81
N ARG A 69 2.52 6.01 0.24
CA ARG A 69 3.43 5.45 -0.76
C ARG A 69 4.88 5.63 -0.33
N PHE A 70 5.58 4.51 -0.29
CA PHE A 70 7.02 4.40 -0.09
C PHE A 70 7.71 4.05 -1.41
N GLU A 71 9.02 4.28 -1.48
CA GLU A 71 9.85 3.92 -2.63
C GLU A 71 9.86 2.42 -2.88
N ASP A 72 10.01 1.62 -1.83
CA ASP A 72 10.02 0.16 -1.87
C ASP A 72 9.65 -0.44 -0.50
N GLU A 73 9.62 -1.77 -0.43
CA GLU A 73 9.36 -2.52 0.81
C GLU A 73 10.42 -2.23 1.88
N ALA A 74 11.68 -2.02 1.49
CA ALA A 74 12.79 -1.81 2.43
C ALA A 74 12.67 -0.45 3.15
N GLN A 75 12.27 0.59 2.43
CA GLN A 75 11.98 1.90 3.00
C GLN A 75 10.84 1.80 4.02
N TRP A 76 9.75 1.10 3.67
CA TRP A 76 8.66 0.88 4.62
C TRP A 76 9.12 0.09 5.85
N ALA A 77 9.81 -1.04 5.65
CA ALA A 77 10.30 -1.89 6.73
C ALA A 77 11.18 -1.11 7.72
N SER A 78 12.11 -0.27 7.23
CA SER A 78 12.95 0.55 8.09
C SER A 78 12.17 1.54 8.95
N ILE A 79 11.05 2.08 8.45
CA ILE A 79 10.22 3.03 9.18
C ILE A 79 9.31 2.30 10.18
N ARG A 80 8.67 1.22 9.74
CA ARG A 80 7.84 0.34 10.56
C ARG A 80 8.60 -0.17 11.77
N ASP A 81 9.81 -0.67 11.56
CA ASP A 81 10.60 -1.28 12.64
C ASP A 81 10.99 -0.23 13.70
N ASN A 82 11.12 1.05 13.32
CA ASN A 82 11.28 2.14 14.28
C ASN A 82 9.96 2.50 14.98
N LEU A 83 8.84 2.53 14.25
CA LEU A 83 7.50 2.84 14.78
C LEU A 83 6.98 1.80 15.80
N LEU A 84 7.41 0.54 15.68
CA LEU A 84 6.96 -0.57 16.53
C LEU A 84 7.90 -0.86 17.72
N GLN A 85 8.99 -0.10 17.87
CA GLN A 85 9.94 -0.24 18.98
C GLN A 85 9.59 0.63 20.20
N ASP A 86 8.62 1.55 20.08
CA ASP A 86 8.04 2.36 21.17
C ASP A 86 6.70 1.80 21.68
#